data_AF-A0A6N9BXP1-F1
#
_entry.id   AF-A0A6N9BXP1-F1
#
_cell.length_a   1.000
_cell.length_b   1.000
_cell.length_c   1.000
_cell.angle_alpha   90.00
_cell.angle_beta   90.00
_cell.angle_gamma   90.00
#
_symmetry.space_group_name_H-M   'P 1'
#
loop_
_entity.id
_entity.type
_entity.pdbx_description
1 polymer ?
#
loop_
_entity_poly.entity_id
_entity_poly.type
_entity_poly.pdbx_seq_one_letter_code
_entity_poly.pdbx_strand_id
1 'polypeptide(L)'
;MRWAWCCWWSSSSSPRSRRRCWPDVDEEIAFLPDRLNRPPPVFLGLSDVELRMAALANLAVWVPAGAVVAALFGQTVLGVGAGALAAGGGIWLTARVLRRLKRGRPEGYHADAVKAWLEDRGLKPKTMLRESAVWDIRARRPRGRR
;
A
#
# COMPACT_ATOMS: atom_id res chain seq x y z
N MET A 1 -54.00 31.94 11.49
CA MET A 1 -53.67 30.68 10.78
C MET A 1 -53.35 29.63 11.84
N ARG A 2 -54.35 28.87 12.30
CA ARG A 2 -54.66 27.47 11.91
C ARG A 2 -53.54 26.47 12.29
N TRP A 3 -53.80 25.70 13.38
CA TRP A 3 -53.67 24.23 13.61
C TRP A 3 -52.58 23.46 12.83
N ALA A 4 -51.78 22.52 13.36
CA ALA A 4 -51.95 21.49 14.41
C ALA A 4 -50.53 21.00 14.84
N TRP A 5 -50.21 20.75 16.11
CA TRP A 5 -50.41 19.51 16.91
C TRP A 5 -49.90 18.19 16.30
N CYS A 6 -49.41 17.32 17.21
CA CYS A 6 -48.82 15.96 17.08
C CYS A 6 -47.29 15.93 16.84
N CYS A 7 -46.42 15.39 17.70
CA CYS A 7 -46.53 14.48 18.83
C CYS A 7 -45.38 14.78 19.80
N TRP A 8 -45.69 14.98 21.09
CA TRP A 8 -45.64 13.93 22.11
C TRP A 8 -44.20 13.51 22.45
N TRP A 9 -43.71 14.26 23.44
CA TRP A 9 -42.51 14.10 24.21
C TRP A 9 -42.60 12.82 25.06
N SER A 10 -41.78 11.83 24.73
CA SER A 10 -41.44 10.70 25.61
C SER A 10 -39.96 10.81 25.97
N SER A 11 -39.75 11.15 27.24
CA SER A 11 -38.61 10.90 28.12
C SER A 11 -37.30 10.36 27.53
N SER A 12 -36.25 11.19 27.70
CA SER A 12 -34.83 10.86 27.98
C SER A 12 -33.82 11.49 27.01
N SER A 13 -33.92 12.80 26.83
CA SER A 13 -32.85 13.61 26.22
C SER A 13 -32.00 14.28 27.31
N SER A 14 -30.76 13.82 27.48
CA SER A 14 -29.65 14.58 28.08
C SER A 14 -28.42 14.45 27.17
N PRO A 15 -27.56 15.47 27.06
CA PRO A 15 -27.42 16.21 25.81
C PRO A 15 -26.20 15.79 24.98
N ARG A 16 -26.46 15.50 23.70
CA ARG A 16 -25.51 15.41 22.60
C ARG A 16 -24.90 16.81 22.36
N SER A 17 -23.93 17.19 23.19
CA SER A 17 -23.27 18.49 23.14
C SER A 17 -21.91 18.40 22.43
N ARG A 18 -21.76 19.26 21.41
CA ARG A 18 -20.50 19.73 20.81
C ARG A 18 -19.66 18.68 20.06
N ARG A 19 -20.07 18.38 18.83
CA ARG A 19 -19.12 18.11 17.73
C ARG A 19 -18.42 19.41 17.31
N ARG A 20 -17.39 19.84 18.04
CA ARG A 20 -16.35 20.78 17.60
C ARG A 20 -15.30 20.92 18.70
N CYS A 21 -14.20 20.16 18.61
CA CYS A 21 -13.04 20.34 19.49
C CYS A 21 -11.73 19.74 18.93
N TRP A 22 -11.64 19.53 17.62
CA TRP A 22 -10.32 19.58 16.99
C TRP A 22 -10.11 21.04 16.60
N PRO A 23 -9.04 21.71 17.06
CA PRO A 23 -8.55 22.87 16.33
C PRO A 23 -8.25 22.40 14.91
N ASP A 24 -8.49 23.24 13.91
CA ASP A 24 -8.09 23.01 12.51
C ASP A 24 -6.55 22.94 12.45
N VAL A 25 -5.98 21.83 12.92
CA VAL A 25 -4.57 21.48 12.81
C VAL A 25 -4.16 21.23 11.36
N ASP A 26 -5.11 21.29 10.44
CA ASP A 26 -4.91 21.02 9.03
C ASP A 26 -3.97 22.06 8.38
N GLU A 27 -3.87 23.29 8.92
CA GLU A 27 -2.91 24.31 8.41
C GLU A 27 -1.47 24.10 8.92
N GLU A 28 -1.26 23.63 10.15
CA GLU A 28 0.08 23.40 10.72
C GLU A 28 0.65 22.03 10.29
N ILE A 29 -0.23 21.03 10.10
CA ILE A 29 0.12 19.69 9.59
C ILE A 29 0.30 19.68 8.07
N ALA A 30 -0.13 20.70 7.33
CA ALA A 30 0.17 20.84 5.90
C ALA A 30 1.68 20.78 5.58
N PHE A 31 2.53 21.07 6.58
CA PHE A 31 3.99 21.02 6.47
C PHE A 31 4.60 19.68 6.90
N LEU A 32 3.86 18.79 7.59
CA LEU A 32 4.39 17.51 8.04
C LEU A 32 4.42 16.53 6.85
N PRO A 33 5.58 16.04 6.43
CA PRO A 33 5.80 15.81 5.02
C PRO A 33 5.37 14.39 4.74
N ASP A 34 4.37 14.24 3.89
CA ASP A 34 4.14 13.00 3.16
C ASP A 34 5.46 12.58 2.46
N ARG A 35 6.32 13.55 2.10
CA ARG A 35 7.72 13.35 1.66
C ARG A 35 8.68 12.70 2.67
N LEU A 36 8.44 12.84 3.98
CA LEU A 36 9.32 12.33 5.04
C LEU A 36 9.08 10.86 5.31
N ASN A 37 7.82 10.41 5.20
CA ASN A 37 7.44 9.02 5.40
C ASN A 37 7.44 8.21 4.10
N ARG A 38 7.53 8.88 2.94
CA ARG A 38 7.66 8.21 1.65
C ARG A 38 9.05 7.59 1.49
N PRO A 39 9.13 6.32 1.09
CA PRO A 39 10.40 5.71 0.75
C PRO A 39 11.00 6.44 -0.47
N PRO A 40 12.30 6.79 -0.45
CA PRO A 40 12.92 7.49 -1.56
C PRO A 40 12.94 6.61 -2.82
N PRO A 41 12.82 7.20 -4.03
CA PRO A 41 12.98 6.46 -5.27
C PRO A 41 14.44 6.06 -5.48
N VAL A 42 14.68 4.76 -5.73
CA VAL A 42 16.04 4.20 -5.86
C VAL A 42 16.47 4.09 -7.33
N PHE A 43 15.57 3.67 -8.22
CA PHE A 43 15.90 3.40 -9.62
C PHE A 43 14.80 3.88 -10.57
N LEU A 44 15.11 4.80 -11.49
CA LEU A 44 14.17 5.30 -12.51
C LEU A 44 12.80 5.75 -11.93
N GLY A 45 12.73 6.21 -10.67
CA GLY A 45 11.47 6.60 -10.00
C GLY A 45 10.67 5.43 -9.40
N LEU A 46 11.25 4.23 -9.30
CA LEU A 46 10.69 3.09 -8.55
C LEU A 46 11.13 3.16 -7.09
N SER A 47 10.22 2.77 -6.20
CA SER A 47 10.55 2.53 -4.80
C SER A 47 11.36 1.24 -4.67
N ASP A 48 12.09 1.08 -3.56
CA ASP A 48 12.89 -0.12 -3.28
C ASP A 48 12.06 -1.41 -3.39
N VAL A 49 10.82 -1.41 -2.86
CA VAL A 49 9.93 -2.58 -2.91
C VAL A 49 9.52 -2.92 -4.34
N GLU A 50 9.16 -1.92 -5.16
CA GLU A 50 8.79 -2.15 -6.56
C GLU A 50 9.96 -2.63 -7.40
N LEU A 51 11.15 -2.07 -7.16
CA LEU A 51 12.37 -2.50 -7.81
C LEU A 51 12.67 -3.96 -7.47
N ARG A 52 12.57 -4.35 -6.20
CA ARG A 52 12.75 -5.74 -5.76
C ARG A 52 11.74 -6.68 -6.40
N MET A 53 10.45 -6.30 -6.43
CA MET A 53 9.42 -7.11 -7.10
C MET A 53 9.71 -7.29 -8.59
N ALA A 54 10.07 -6.20 -9.29
CA ALA A 54 10.42 -6.27 -10.71
C ALA A 54 11.68 -7.12 -10.95
N ALA A 55 12.70 -6.98 -10.10
CA ALA A 55 13.93 -7.75 -10.19
C ALA A 55 13.69 -9.25 -9.98
N LEU A 56 12.96 -9.62 -8.93
CA LEU A 56 12.62 -11.01 -8.65
C LEU A 56 11.79 -11.62 -9.78
N ALA A 57 10.78 -10.90 -10.29
CA ALA A 57 9.96 -11.37 -11.40
C ALA A 57 10.79 -11.58 -12.68
N ASN A 58 11.66 -10.63 -13.03
CA ASN A 58 12.49 -10.74 -14.23
C ASN A 58 13.55 -11.84 -14.10
N LEU A 59 14.21 -11.96 -12.95
CA LEU A 59 15.18 -13.05 -12.72
C LEU A 59 14.50 -14.42 -12.77
N ALA A 60 13.32 -14.57 -12.13
CA ALA A 60 12.57 -15.82 -12.12
C ALA A 60 12.08 -16.25 -13.51
N VAL A 61 11.94 -15.32 -14.46
CA VAL A 61 11.51 -15.62 -15.83
C VAL A 61 12.72 -15.80 -16.76
N TRP A 62 13.63 -14.83 -16.82
CA TRP A 62 14.70 -14.79 -17.81
C TRP A 62 15.85 -15.73 -17.51
N VAL A 63 16.19 -15.97 -16.23
CA VAL A 63 17.28 -16.89 -15.89
C VAL A 63 16.93 -18.34 -16.22
N PRO A 64 15.76 -18.87 -15.82
CA PRO A 64 15.35 -20.21 -16.25
C PRO A 64 15.16 -20.32 -17.76
N ALA A 65 14.57 -19.30 -18.40
CA ALA A 65 14.41 -19.29 -19.85
C ALA A 65 15.77 -19.36 -20.58
N GLY A 66 16.74 -18.54 -20.16
CA GLY A 66 18.09 -18.56 -20.71
C GLY A 66 18.82 -19.88 -20.47
N ALA A 67 18.66 -20.46 -19.27
CA ALA A 67 19.23 -21.76 -18.93
C ALA A 67 18.64 -22.89 -19.78
N VAL A 68 17.31 -22.93 -19.96
CA VAL A 68 16.63 -23.93 -20.80
C VAL A 68 17.07 -23.81 -22.25
N VAL A 69 17.09 -22.59 -22.80
CA VAL A 69 17.52 -22.36 -24.18
C VAL A 69 18.97 -22.81 -24.39
N ALA A 70 19.89 -22.46 -23.48
CA ALA A 70 21.29 -22.84 -23.65
C ALA A 70 21.57 -24.32 -23.34
N ALA A 71 20.74 -24.97 -22.53
CA ALA A 71 20.80 -26.41 -22.32
C ALA A 71 20.61 -27.18 -23.63
N LEU A 72 19.76 -26.67 -24.54
CA LEU A 72 19.56 -27.26 -25.87
C LEU A 72 20.84 -27.23 -26.73
N PHE A 73 21.76 -26.32 -26.44
CA PHE A 73 23.06 -26.17 -27.12
C PHE A 73 24.23 -26.70 -26.29
N GLY A 74 23.98 -27.33 -25.13
CA GLY A 74 25.02 -27.83 -24.23
C GLY A 74 25.87 -26.73 -23.56
N GLN A 75 25.40 -25.48 -23.53
CA GLN A 75 26.14 -24.30 -23.02
C GLN A 75 25.42 -23.64 -21.84
N THR A 76 25.01 -24.43 -20.84
CA THR A 76 24.15 -23.98 -19.74
C THR A 76 24.68 -22.78 -18.96
N VAL A 77 26.00 -22.72 -18.71
CA VAL A 77 26.64 -21.61 -17.98
C VAL A 77 26.48 -20.27 -18.72
N LEU A 78 26.68 -20.28 -20.05
CA LEU A 78 26.47 -19.10 -20.88
C LEU A 78 24.98 -18.69 -20.91
N GLY A 79 24.07 -19.66 -20.89
CA GLY A 79 22.63 -19.41 -20.81
C GLY A 79 22.19 -18.69 -19.55
N VAL A 80 22.74 -19.07 -18.40
CA VAL A 80 22.46 -18.40 -17.12
C VAL A 80 22.98 -16.95 -17.15
N GLY A 81 24.19 -16.73 -17.67
CA GLY A 81 24.76 -15.39 -17.83
C GLY A 81 23.93 -14.51 -18.77
N ALA A 82 23.57 -15.03 -19.95
CA ALA A 82 22.72 -14.33 -20.91
C ALA A 82 21.31 -14.05 -20.34
N GLY A 83 20.74 -15.00 -19.60
CA GLY A 83 19.47 -14.83 -18.91
C GLY A 83 19.51 -13.74 -17.83
N ALA A 84 20.61 -13.63 -17.10
CA ALA A 84 20.81 -12.54 -16.13
C ALA A 84 20.91 -11.16 -16.81
N LEU A 85 21.61 -11.05 -17.95
CA LEU A 85 21.65 -9.82 -18.75
C LEU A 85 20.26 -9.45 -19.29
N ALA A 86 19.53 -10.44 -19.82
CA ALA A 86 18.15 -10.26 -20.28
C ALA A 86 17.22 -9.81 -19.13
N ALA A 87 17.39 -10.35 -17.92
CA ALA A 87 16.67 -9.91 -16.74
C ALA A 87 16.94 -8.43 -16.42
N GLY A 88 18.21 -7.99 -16.49
CA GLY A 88 18.57 -6.57 -16.33
C GLY A 88 17.87 -5.64 -17.33
N GLY A 89 17.85 -6.02 -18.61
CA GLY A 89 17.09 -5.32 -19.65
C GLY A 89 15.59 -5.32 -19.39
N GLY A 90 15.06 -6.46 -18.94
CA GLY A 90 13.66 -6.62 -18.55
C GLY A 90 13.25 -5.72 -17.38
N ILE A 91 14.12 -5.55 -16.37
CA ILE A 91 13.89 -4.61 -15.26
C ILE A 91 13.81 -3.17 -15.80
N TRP A 92 14.71 -2.77 -16.69
CA TRP A 92 14.69 -1.43 -17.28
C TRP A 92 13.40 -1.16 -18.06
N LEU A 93 12.95 -2.14 -18.86
CA LEU A 93 11.68 -2.06 -19.60
C LEU A 93 10.49 -2.00 -18.65
N THR A 94 10.45 -2.89 -17.65
CA THR A 94 9.41 -2.93 -16.62
C THR A 94 9.34 -1.59 -15.89
N ALA A 95 10.48 -1.00 -15.53
CA ALA A 95 10.54 0.31 -14.88
C ALA A 95 9.99 1.44 -15.76
N ARG A 96 10.18 1.36 -17.09
CA ARG A 96 9.58 2.34 -18.03
C ARG A 96 8.07 2.19 -18.13
N VAL A 97 7.55 0.96 -18.10
CA VAL A 97 6.11 0.66 -18.09
C VAL A 97 5.48 1.12 -16.77
N LEU A 98 6.09 0.78 -15.64
CA LEU A 98 5.60 1.13 -14.31
C LEU A 98 5.53 2.64 -14.11
N ARG A 99 6.50 3.39 -14.63
CA ARG A 99 6.46 4.87 -14.64
C ARG A 99 5.23 5.44 -15.35
N ARG A 100 4.78 4.79 -16.44
CA ARG A 100 3.55 5.21 -17.14
C ARG A 100 2.30 4.83 -16.34
N LEU A 101 2.29 3.62 -15.78
CA LEU A 101 1.16 3.10 -15.02
C LEU A 101 0.91 3.85 -13.70
N LYS A 102 1.97 4.39 -13.09
CA LYS A 102 1.91 5.20 -11.87
C LYS A 102 1.25 6.58 -12.04
N ARG A 103 0.91 7.01 -13.25
CA ARG A 103 0.27 8.34 -13.45
C ARG A 103 -1.10 8.39 -12.78
N GLY A 104 -1.26 9.29 -11.81
CA GLY A 104 -2.53 9.56 -11.13
C GLY A 104 -2.89 8.59 -10.01
N ARG A 105 -1.95 7.76 -9.54
CA ARG A 105 -2.16 6.85 -8.39
C ARG A 105 -1.30 7.28 -7.21
N PRO A 106 -1.79 7.12 -5.96
CA PRO A 106 -0.98 7.37 -4.76
C PRO A 106 0.21 6.41 -4.71
N GLU A 107 1.30 6.85 -4.07
CA GLU A 107 2.51 6.05 -3.92
C GLU A 107 2.22 4.78 -3.08
N GLY A 108 2.89 3.66 -3.36
CA GLY A 108 2.69 2.38 -2.66
C GLY A 108 1.47 1.57 -3.11
N TYR A 109 0.50 2.17 -3.82
CA TYR A 109 -0.74 1.52 -4.25
C TYR A 109 -0.52 0.17 -4.97
N HIS A 110 0.47 0.08 -5.86
CA HIS A 110 0.72 -1.14 -6.62
C HIS A 110 1.27 -2.27 -5.76
N ALA A 111 2.14 -1.94 -4.79
CA ALA A 111 2.68 -2.93 -3.86
C ALA A 111 1.59 -3.45 -2.91
N ASP A 112 0.74 -2.55 -2.41
CA ASP A 112 -0.40 -2.92 -1.58
C ASP A 112 -1.44 -3.74 -2.35
N ALA A 113 -1.70 -3.40 -3.62
CA ALA A 113 -2.59 -4.17 -4.49
C ALA A 113 -2.05 -5.59 -4.76
N VAL A 114 -0.73 -5.74 -5.00
CA VAL A 114 -0.10 -7.05 -5.17
C VAL A 114 -0.14 -7.86 -3.87
N LYS A 115 0.12 -7.22 -2.72
CA LYS A 115 0.03 -7.87 -1.41
C LYS A 115 -1.40 -8.33 -1.10
N ALA A 116 -2.37 -7.47 -1.34
CA ALA A 116 -3.80 -7.77 -1.24
C ALA A 116 -4.16 -8.99 -2.09
N TRP A 117 -3.76 -8.99 -3.36
CA TRP A 117 -4.00 -10.08 -4.30
C TRP A 117 -3.34 -11.41 -3.87
N LEU A 118 -2.16 -11.35 -3.26
CA LEU A 118 -1.46 -12.52 -2.70
C LEU A 118 -2.18 -13.08 -1.47
N GLU A 119 -2.67 -12.20 -0.58
CA GLU A 119 -3.49 -12.58 0.57
C GLU A 119 -4.82 -13.21 0.13
N ASP A 120 -5.44 -12.65 -0.91
CA ASP A 120 -6.70 -13.16 -1.48
C ASP A 120 -6.53 -14.54 -2.14
N ARG A 121 -5.32 -14.85 -2.64
CA ARG A 121 -4.95 -16.18 -3.16
C ARG A 121 -4.48 -17.16 -2.09
N GLY A 122 -4.40 -16.75 -0.82
CA GLY A 122 -3.88 -17.57 0.26
C GLY A 122 -2.38 -17.87 0.18
N LEU A 123 -1.65 -17.20 -0.74
CA LEU A 123 -0.20 -17.34 -0.88
C LEU A 123 0.57 -16.60 0.22
N LYS A 124 -0.12 -15.70 0.94
CA LYS A 124 0.42 -14.94 2.06
C LYS A 124 -0.62 -14.88 3.20
N PRO A 125 -0.20 -14.94 4.48
CA PRO A 125 -1.13 -14.75 5.59
C PRO A 125 -1.79 -13.38 5.53
N LYS A 126 -3.08 -13.33 5.86
CA LYS A 126 -3.88 -12.10 5.91
C LYS A 126 -3.33 -11.16 6.97
N THR A 127 -2.49 -10.22 6.56
CA THR A 127 -1.88 -9.20 7.43
C THR A 127 -2.61 -7.87 7.28
N MET A 128 -3.21 -7.61 6.13
CA MET A 128 -3.85 -6.32 5.87
C MET A 128 -5.18 -6.21 6.60
N LEU A 129 -5.36 -5.18 7.43
CA LEU A 129 -6.69 -4.82 7.93
C LEU A 129 -7.56 -4.36 6.75
N ARG A 130 -8.53 -5.19 6.37
CA ARG A 130 -9.56 -4.87 5.37
C ARG A 130 -10.84 -4.33 6.01
N GLU A 131 -10.90 -4.34 7.33
CA GLU A 131 -12.08 -3.95 8.10
C GLU A 131 -11.99 -2.48 8.49
N SER A 132 -13.08 -1.74 8.28
CA SER A 132 -13.24 -0.39 8.81
C SER A 132 -13.85 -0.48 10.20
N ALA A 133 -13.15 0.05 11.21
CA ALA A 133 -13.67 0.19 12.57
C ALA A 133 -13.57 1.65 13.02
N VAL A 134 -14.50 2.08 13.88
CA VAL A 134 -14.43 3.40 14.52
C VAL A 134 -13.44 3.31 15.66
N TRP A 135 -12.35 4.09 15.58
CA TRP A 135 -11.38 4.19 16.65
C TRP A 135 -11.90 5.11 17.76
N ASP A 136 -12.04 4.59 18.99
CA ASP A 136 -12.31 5.37 20.21
C ASP A 136 -11.06 5.36 21.09
N ILE A 137 -10.46 6.53 21.33
CA ILE A 137 -9.29 6.67 22.21
C ILE A 137 -9.81 6.82 23.65
N ARG A 138 -10.13 5.70 24.29
CA ARG A 138 -10.51 5.72 25.70
C ARG A 138 -9.26 5.73 26.58
N ALA A 139 -8.95 6.87 27.19
CA ALA A 139 -7.88 6.95 28.18
C ALA A 139 -8.21 6.05 29.39
N ARG A 140 -7.40 5.02 29.65
CA ARG A 140 -7.51 4.23 30.89
C ARG A 140 -7.06 5.12 32.05
N ARG A 141 -7.98 5.48 32.96
CA ARG A 141 -7.59 6.16 34.20
C ARG A 141 -6.63 5.25 35.00
N PRO A 142 -5.54 5.79 35.58
CA PRO A 142 -4.70 5.02 36.48
C PRO A 142 -5.52 4.57 37.69
N ARG A 143 -5.43 3.28 38.00
CA ARG A 143 -6.12 2.67 39.14
C ARG A 143 -5.40 3.15 40.41
N GLY A 144 -6.01 4.11 41.11
CA GLY A 144 -5.46 4.62 42.37
C GLY A 144 -5.23 3.49 43.36
N ARG A 145 -3.98 3.33 43.80
CA ARG A 145 -3.60 2.47 44.93
C ARG A 145 -4.06 3.18 46.21
N ARG A 146 -4.85 2.47 47.02
CA ARG A 146 -5.14 2.84 48.41
C ARG A 146 -3.94 2.50 49.28
#